data_AF-A0A1X3DAJ2-F1
#
_entry.id   AF-A0A1X3DAJ2-F1
#
_cell.length_a   1.000
_cell.length_b   1.000
_cell.length_c   1.000
_cell.angle_alpha   90.00
_cell.angle_beta   90.00
_cell.angle_gamma   90.00
#
_symmetry.space_group_name_H-M   'P 1'
#
loop_
_entity.id
_entity.type
_entity.pdbx_description
1 polymer ?
#
loop_
_entity_poly.entity_id
_entity_poly.type
_entity_poly.pdbx_seq_one_letter_code
_entity_poly.pdbx_strand_id
1 'polypeptide(L)'
;LRANIENKSNIEKYIDDFLENTHSILNESIQASVFDLLYGKFEEEDINLEDTKVLTLIEDIICFATNQDTPWHHDYKYTFYEQIKKLIFTFIINKEFSRSNFVKLMLDILKLINHVIDVDYFQDSNIKYFGVEELKTNFKKSLTVSDVFIIESLHKQDSEDKYDGKKLYTALKLSGKNPKYFQIENQFELKEVLKIFKESKYRFLHISCHASKNTIELTDEVLFYKDFSKLFDGIFNQHRLFISACELGNEEVMTTLMKDHLGKLHSVIAPKTKISFNHAYSFWITFYIAIFEKNQTIITSKSMKAIIQNFTKLLPLSIALSTYSPKSRQINYLCIPHDKSKP
;
A
#
# COMPACT_ATOMS: atom_id res chain seq x y z
N LEU A 1 -57.76 -8.09 23.04
CA LEU A 1 -56.91 -8.60 21.93
C LEU A 1 -56.28 -7.46 21.12
N ARG A 2 -57.02 -6.45 20.60
CA ARG A 2 -56.39 -5.29 19.92
C ARG A 2 -55.52 -4.40 20.83
N ALA A 3 -55.92 -4.15 22.08
CA ALA A 3 -55.13 -3.36 23.03
C ALA A 3 -53.79 -4.02 23.49
N ASN A 4 -53.64 -5.34 23.34
CA ASN A 4 -52.38 -6.04 23.65
C ASN A 4 -51.39 -6.04 22.47
N ILE A 5 -51.86 -5.81 21.24
CA ILE A 5 -51.02 -5.79 20.04
C ILE A 5 -50.37 -4.40 19.88
N GLU A 6 -51.09 -3.31 20.20
CA GLU A 6 -50.52 -1.95 20.24
C GLU A 6 -49.47 -1.77 21.34
N ASN A 7 -49.67 -2.38 22.52
CA ASN A 7 -48.67 -2.36 23.59
C ASN A 7 -47.42 -3.18 23.24
N LYS A 8 -47.58 -4.30 22.53
CA LYS A 8 -46.45 -5.14 22.11
C LYS A 8 -45.62 -4.46 21.00
N SER A 9 -46.28 -3.84 20.03
CA SER A 9 -45.63 -3.07 18.96
C SER A 9 -44.89 -1.83 19.49
N ASN A 10 -45.44 -1.14 20.48
CA ASN A 10 -44.77 -0.02 21.12
C ASN A 10 -43.60 -0.45 22.01
N ILE A 11 -43.70 -1.61 22.68
CA ILE A 11 -42.60 -2.18 23.47
C ILE A 11 -41.49 -2.71 22.56
N GLU A 12 -41.82 -3.39 21.46
CA GLU A 12 -40.85 -3.86 20.46
C GLU A 12 -40.10 -2.66 19.86
N LYS A 13 -40.81 -1.62 19.43
CA LYS A 13 -40.18 -0.39 18.94
C LYS A 13 -39.30 0.31 19.98
N TYR A 14 -39.73 0.36 21.24
CA TYR A 14 -38.95 0.98 22.32
C TYR A 14 -37.70 0.15 22.68
N ILE A 15 -37.78 -1.18 22.58
CA ILE A 15 -36.65 -2.09 22.75
C ILE A 15 -35.69 -1.95 21.58
N ASP A 16 -36.19 -1.86 20.34
CA ASP A 16 -35.37 -1.68 19.14
C ASP A 16 -34.66 -0.31 19.17
N ASP A 17 -35.38 0.78 19.46
CA ASP A 17 -34.82 2.13 19.58
C ASP A 17 -33.78 2.22 20.74
N PHE A 18 -34.02 1.48 21.83
CA PHE A 18 -33.07 1.39 22.96
C PHE A 18 -31.86 0.54 22.60
N LEU A 19 -32.02 -0.59 21.92
CA LEU A 19 -30.93 -1.46 21.48
C LEU A 19 -30.09 -0.77 20.41
N GLU A 20 -30.70 -0.04 19.48
CA GLU A 20 -30.02 0.72 18.42
C GLU A 20 -29.23 1.90 19.00
N ASN A 21 -29.81 2.68 19.93
CA ASN A 21 -29.08 3.73 20.65
C ASN A 21 -27.98 3.17 21.54
N THR A 22 -28.27 2.12 22.30
CA THR A 22 -27.30 1.50 23.22
C THR A 22 -26.17 0.83 22.42
N HIS A 23 -26.47 0.22 21.27
CA HIS A 23 -25.48 -0.33 20.34
C HIS A 23 -24.68 0.79 19.66
N SER A 24 -25.27 1.90 19.24
CA SER A 24 -24.53 3.04 18.67
C SER A 24 -23.57 3.65 19.69
N ILE A 25 -24.05 3.87 20.92
CA ILE A 25 -23.24 4.43 22.03
C ILE A 25 -22.15 3.44 22.46
N LEU A 26 -22.45 2.13 22.54
CA LEU A 26 -21.45 1.09 22.83
C LEU A 26 -20.46 0.93 21.68
N ASN A 27 -20.88 1.03 20.41
CA ASN A 27 -20.01 0.86 19.26
C ASN A 27 -19.09 2.06 19.10
N GLU A 28 -19.58 3.29 19.30
CA GLU A 28 -18.74 4.50 19.31
C GLU A 28 -17.81 4.54 20.54
N SER A 29 -18.31 4.17 21.73
CA SER A 29 -17.49 4.15 22.94
C SER A 29 -16.46 3.01 22.95
N ILE A 30 -16.78 1.84 22.38
CA ILE A 30 -15.85 0.71 22.23
C ILE A 30 -14.88 0.95 21.08
N GLN A 31 -15.31 1.49 19.94
CA GLN A 31 -14.38 1.93 18.89
C GLN A 31 -13.43 2.96 19.46
N ALA A 32 -13.92 4.04 20.07
CA ALA A 32 -13.06 5.05 20.69
C ALA A 32 -12.15 4.43 21.77
N SER A 33 -12.67 3.63 22.70
CA SER A 33 -11.84 3.05 23.78
C SER A 33 -10.83 2.00 23.29
N VAL A 34 -11.19 1.18 22.30
CA VAL A 34 -10.30 0.16 21.70
C VAL A 34 -9.27 0.84 20.81
N PHE A 35 -9.64 1.86 20.04
CA PHE A 35 -8.70 2.67 19.29
C PHE A 35 -7.79 3.47 20.21
N ASP A 36 -8.29 4.13 21.25
CA ASP A 36 -7.48 4.87 22.23
C ASP A 36 -6.54 3.94 23.01
N LEU A 37 -6.96 2.71 23.35
CA LEU A 37 -6.10 1.69 23.97
C LEU A 37 -5.09 1.08 23.00
N LEU A 38 -5.46 0.88 21.73
CA LEU A 38 -4.55 0.40 20.69
C LEU A 38 -3.52 1.48 20.38
N TYR A 39 -3.95 2.66 19.92
CA TYR A 39 -3.08 3.79 19.59
C TYR A 39 -2.26 4.27 20.80
N GLY A 40 -2.82 4.34 22.01
CA GLY A 40 -2.10 4.73 23.23
C GLY A 40 -1.01 3.72 23.66
N LYS A 41 -1.20 2.41 23.42
CA LYS A 41 -0.13 1.41 23.64
C LYS A 41 0.93 1.39 22.55
N PHE A 42 0.57 1.81 21.35
CA PHE A 42 1.46 1.84 20.19
C PHE A 42 2.33 3.10 20.09
N GLU A 43 2.04 4.13 20.89
CA GLU A 43 2.97 5.25 21.11
C GLU A 43 4.15 4.86 22.03
N GLU A 44 3.98 3.84 22.89
CA GLU A 44 5.01 3.34 23.80
C GLU A 44 5.88 2.22 23.20
N GLU A 45 5.40 1.50 22.17
CA GLU A 45 6.16 0.44 21.48
C GLU A 45 6.11 0.54 19.95
N ASP A 46 7.26 0.26 19.35
CA ASP A 46 7.67 0.57 17.98
C ASP A 46 6.90 -0.26 16.89
N ILE A 47 5.73 0.21 16.45
CA ILE A 47 4.85 -0.46 15.46
C ILE A 47 5.58 -0.76 14.13
N ASN A 48 5.46 -1.99 13.61
CA ASN A 48 5.95 -2.36 12.28
C ASN A 48 4.82 -2.55 11.25
N LEU A 49 5.20 -2.67 9.97
CA LEU A 49 4.31 -2.73 8.81
C LEU A 49 3.35 -3.95 8.75
N GLU A 50 3.69 -5.05 9.44
CA GLU A 50 2.77 -6.19 9.63
C GLU A 50 1.68 -5.81 10.64
N ASP A 51 1.98 -4.99 11.65
CA ASP A 51 1.04 -4.62 12.73
C ASP A 51 -0.04 -3.64 12.23
N THR A 52 0.28 -2.71 11.32
CA THR A 52 -0.72 -1.82 10.70
C THR A 52 -1.72 -2.56 9.81
N LYS A 53 -1.27 -3.62 9.10
CA LYS A 53 -2.16 -4.47 8.29
C LYS A 53 -3.06 -5.33 9.17
N VAL A 54 -2.57 -5.69 10.35
CA VAL A 54 -3.32 -6.42 11.37
C VAL A 54 -4.38 -5.53 12.01
N LEU A 55 -4.08 -4.25 12.26
CA LEU A 55 -5.06 -3.29 12.78
C LEU A 55 -6.21 -3.08 11.80
N THR A 56 -5.93 -2.84 10.52
CA THR A 56 -6.98 -2.72 9.49
C THR A 56 -7.81 -4.01 9.35
N LEU A 57 -7.20 -5.18 9.51
CA LEU A 57 -7.92 -6.46 9.49
C LEU A 57 -8.86 -6.62 10.70
N ILE A 58 -8.42 -6.18 11.89
CA ILE A 58 -9.24 -6.17 13.10
C ILE A 58 -10.40 -5.16 12.94
N GLU A 59 -10.12 -3.99 12.37
CA GLU A 59 -11.14 -2.98 12.02
C GLU A 59 -12.19 -3.55 11.06
N ASP A 60 -11.76 -4.24 9.99
CA ASP A 60 -12.66 -4.85 9.02
C ASP A 60 -13.52 -5.97 9.63
N ILE A 61 -12.95 -6.80 10.52
CA ILE A 61 -13.68 -7.85 11.24
C ILE A 61 -14.70 -7.24 12.22
N ILE A 62 -14.32 -6.17 12.93
CA ILE A 62 -15.22 -5.45 13.84
C ILE A 62 -16.34 -4.78 13.05
N CYS A 63 -16.03 -4.07 11.97
CA CYS A 63 -17.01 -3.46 11.08
C CYS A 63 -17.95 -4.50 10.48
N PHE A 64 -17.44 -5.66 10.04
CA PHE A 64 -18.27 -6.76 9.54
C PHE A 64 -19.21 -7.34 10.62
N ALA A 65 -18.70 -7.57 11.83
CA ALA A 65 -19.50 -8.09 12.94
C ALA A 65 -20.55 -7.08 13.45
N THR A 66 -20.30 -5.79 13.27
CA THR A 66 -21.14 -4.69 13.78
C THR A 66 -22.03 -4.03 12.70
N ASN A 67 -21.87 -4.38 11.42
CA ASN A 67 -22.66 -3.79 10.34
C ASN A 67 -24.15 -4.14 10.49
N GLN A 68 -25.02 -3.12 10.38
CA GLN A 68 -26.46 -3.24 10.62
C GLN A 68 -27.26 -3.67 9.37
N ASP A 69 -26.67 -3.65 8.18
CA ASP A 69 -27.39 -3.89 6.91
C ASP A 69 -27.37 -5.35 6.42
N THR A 70 -26.89 -6.32 7.21
CA THR A 70 -26.91 -7.75 6.83
C THR A 70 -28.16 -8.47 7.38
N PRO A 71 -28.95 -9.22 6.56
CA PRO A 71 -30.30 -9.70 6.93
C PRO A 71 -30.39 -10.78 8.03
N TRP A 72 -29.29 -11.15 8.68
CA TRP A 72 -29.19 -12.37 9.50
C TRP A 72 -29.04 -12.03 10.98
N HIS A 73 -30.05 -11.37 11.56
CA HIS A 73 -29.84 -10.53 12.74
C HIS A 73 -30.03 -11.11 14.14
N HIS A 74 -30.63 -12.28 14.40
CA HIS A 74 -31.23 -12.45 15.75
C HIS A 74 -30.67 -13.42 16.79
N ASP A 75 -29.84 -14.45 16.52
CA ASP A 75 -29.46 -15.37 17.63
C ASP A 75 -27.97 -15.70 17.80
N TYR A 76 -27.14 -15.62 16.75
CA TYR A 76 -25.73 -16.06 16.83
C TYR A 76 -24.71 -14.91 16.88
N LYS A 77 -25.18 -13.66 16.79
CA LYS A 77 -24.33 -12.46 16.92
C LYS A 77 -23.65 -12.41 18.27
N TYR A 78 -24.35 -12.68 19.37
CA TYR A 78 -23.78 -12.51 20.71
C TYR A 78 -22.64 -13.49 20.99
N THR A 79 -22.78 -14.76 20.62
CA THR A 79 -21.74 -15.76 20.90
C THR A 79 -20.50 -15.59 20.03
N PHE A 80 -20.67 -15.34 18.71
CA PHE A 80 -19.55 -15.07 17.82
C PHE A 80 -18.85 -13.75 18.17
N TYR A 81 -19.62 -12.69 18.44
CA TYR A 81 -19.13 -11.39 18.88
C TYR A 81 -18.43 -11.48 20.23
N GLU A 82 -19.00 -12.14 21.24
CA GLU A 82 -18.37 -12.33 22.55
C GLU A 82 -17.13 -13.23 22.48
N GLN A 83 -17.08 -14.18 21.56
CA GLN A 83 -15.89 -15.01 21.35
C GLN A 83 -14.78 -14.22 20.65
N ILE A 84 -15.08 -13.47 19.59
CA ILE A 84 -14.13 -12.56 18.92
C ILE A 84 -13.64 -11.49 19.90
N LYS A 85 -14.55 -10.89 20.67
CA LYS A 85 -14.26 -9.90 21.70
C LYS A 85 -13.41 -10.50 22.81
N LYS A 86 -13.72 -11.69 23.33
CA LYS A 86 -12.87 -12.41 24.31
C LYS A 86 -11.50 -12.77 23.74
N LEU A 87 -11.42 -13.19 22.49
CA LEU A 87 -10.15 -13.46 21.80
C LEU A 87 -9.32 -12.17 21.74
N ILE A 88 -9.88 -11.09 21.20
CA ILE A 88 -9.21 -9.79 21.06
C ILE A 88 -8.82 -9.24 22.45
N PHE A 89 -9.72 -9.24 23.43
CA PHE A 89 -9.45 -8.75 24.80
C PHE A 89 -8.40 -9.57 25.53
N THR A 90 -8.46 -10.91 25.46
CA THR A 90 -7.47 -11.80 26.10
C THR A 90 -6.09 -11.61 25.48
N PHE A 91 -6.03 -11.33 24.18
CA PHE A 91 -4.79 -11.07 23.46
C PHE A 91 -4.23 -9.65 23.68
N ILE A 92 -5.07 -8.62 23.85
CA ILE A 92 -4.65 -7.23 24.11
C ILE A 92 -4.24 -7.00 25.58
N ILE A 93 -4.91 -7.66 26.53
CA ILE A 93 -4.68 -7.48 27.97
C ILE A 93 -3.42 -8.23 28.45
N ASN A 94 -3.10 -9.40 27.90
CA ASN A 94 -1.99 -10.23 28.39
C ASN A 94 -0.57 -9.74 28.02
N LYS A 95 -0.44 -8.54 27.40
CA LYS A 95 0.83 -7.78 27.19
C LYS A 95 2.00 -8.50 26.49
N GLU A 96 1.88 -9.73 25.99
CA GLU A 96 2.94 -10.41 25.23
C GLU A 96 2.55 -10.53 23.76
N PHE A 97 2.79 -9.47 22.98
CA PHE A 97 2.55 -9.50 21.54
C PHE A 97 3.77 -10.09 20.82
N SER A 98 3.64 -11.32 20.31
CA SER A 98 4.64 -11.95 19.44
C SER A 98 3.98 -12.46 18.16
N ARG A 99 4.74 -12.55 17.06
CA ARG A 99 4.28 -13.11 15.79
C ARG A 99 3.68 -14.52 15.92
N SER A 100 4.18 -15.32 16.88
CA SER A 100 3.66 -16.65 17.20
C SER A 100 2.23 -16.61 17.77
N ASN A 101 1.99 -15.66 18.68
CA ASN A 101 0.67 -15.46 19.28
C ASN A 101 -0.35 -15.03 18.21
N PHE A 102 0.05 -14.19 17.25
CA PHE A 102 -0.81 -13.77 16.15
C PHE A 102 -1.18 -14.91 15.18
N VAL A 103 -0.22 -15.75 14.78
CA VAL A 103 -0.51 -16.91 13.92
C VAL A 103 -1.50 -17.85 14.60
N LYS A 104 -1.37 -18.02 15.92
CA LYS A 104 -2.32 -18.80 16.72
C LYS A 104 -3.71 -18.16 16.73
N LEU A 105 -3.80 -16.84 16.94
CA LEU A 105 -5.07 -16.09 16.87
C LEU A 105 -5.78 -16.26 15.52
N MET A 106 -5.03 -16.11 14.42
CA MET A 106 -5.57 -16.29 13.07
C MET A 106 -6.06 -17.72 12.83
N LEU A 107 -5.32 -18.73 13.31
CA LEU A 107 -5.74 -20.12 13.23
C LEU A 107 -6.98 -20.40 14.07
N ASP A 108 -7.11 -19.77 15.23
CA ASP A 108 -8.25 -19.94 16.13
C ASP A 108 -9.50 -19.23 15.57
N ILE A 109 -9.35 -18.06 14.94
CA ILE A 109 -10.44 -17.39 14.18
C ILE A 109 -10.86 -18.24 12.98
N LEU A 110 -9.92 -18.80 12.21
CA LEU A 110 -10.23 -19.67 11.08
C LEU A 110 -10.91 -20.97 11.52
N LYS A 111 -10.49 -21.57 12.64
CA LYS A 111 -11.16 -22.73 13.23
C LYS A 111 -12.56 -22.38 13.70
N LEU A 112 -12.75 -21.20 14.30
CA LEU A 112 -14.07 -20.75 14.73
C LEU A 112 -15.00 -20.54 13.54
N ILE A 113 -14.51 -19.89 12.48
CA ILE A 113 -15.25 -19.72 11.22
C ILE A 113 -15.61 -21.09 10.64
N ASN A 114 -14.66 -22.03 10.56
CA ASN A 114 -14.94 -23.37 10.08
C ASN A 114 -15.94 -24.12 10.97
N HIS A 115 -15.85 -24.00 12.29
CA HIS A 115 -16.78 -24.64 13.23
C HIS A 115 -18.20 -24.08 13.12
N VAL A 116 -18.34 -22.77 12.89
CA VAL A 116 -19.63 -22.11 12.65
C VAL A 116 -20.21 -22.50 11.28
N ILE A 117 -19.36 -22.75 10.28
CA ILE A 117 -19.75 -23.20 8.94
C ILE A 117 -20.13 -24.70 8.91
N ASP A 118 -19.50 -25.53 9.75
CA ASP A 118 -19.74 -26.99 9.83
C ASP A 118 -21.00 -27.37 10.60
N VAL A 119 -21.70 -26.40 11.21
CA VAL A 119 -23.01 -26.68 11.81
C VAL A 119 -23.99 -26.94 10.67
N ASP A 120 -24.61 -28.13 10.66
CA ASP A 120 -25.50 -28.71 9.63
C ASP A 120 -26.56 -27.76 9.02
N TYR A 121 -26.81 -26.62 9.64
CA TYR A 121 -27.70 -25.54 9.21
C TYR A 121 -27.37 -24.94 7.82
N PHE A 122 -26.09 -24.91 7.41
CA PHE A 122 -25.70 -24.35 6.10
C PHE A 122 -25.85 -25.32 4.93
N GLN A 123 -26.02 -26.63 5.19
CA GLN A 123 -26.22 -27.62 4.12
C GLN A 123 -27.66 -27.65 3.60
N ASP A 124 -28.66 -27.38 4.47
CA ASP A 124 -30.09 -27.45 4.13
C ASP A 124 -30.67 -26.15 3.54
N SER A 125 -29.96 -25.02 3.63
CA SER A 125 -30.52 -23.69 3.34
C SER A 125 -30.42 -23.24 1.87
N ASN A 126 -29.98 -24.11 0.93
CA ASN A 126 -29.70 -23.73 -0.47
C ASN A 126 -28.71 -22.55 -0.61
N ILE A 127 -28.04 -22.16 0.49
CA ILE A 127 -26.98 -21.15 0.51
C ILE A 127 -25.75 -21.84 -0.09
N LYS A 128 -25.64 -21.78 -1.42
CA LYS A 128 -24.45 -22.21 -2.16
C LYS A 128 -23.22 -21.72 -1.42
N TYR A 129 -22.44 -22.68 -0.89
CA TYR A 129 -21.03 -22.55 -0.53
C TYR A 129 -20.64 -21.08 -0.28
N PHE A 130 -20.99 -20.59 0.91
CA PHE A 130 -20.64 -19.25 1.38
C PHE A 130 -19.21 -18.94 0.93
N GLY A 131 -19.03 -17.82 0.20
CA GLY A 131 -17.88 -17.54 -0.65
C GLY A 131 -16.53 -17.52 0.07
N VAL A 132 -16.03 -18.68 0.48
CA VAL A 132 -14.68 -18.86 1.05
C VAL A 132 -13.64 -18.48 0.00
N GLU A 133 -13.88 -18.81 -1.27
CA GLU A 133 -13.05 -18.35 -2.37
C GLU A 133 -13.19 -16.84 -2.62
N GLU A 134 -14.37 -16.26 -2.39
CA GLU A 134 -14.63 -14.82 -2.56
C GLU A 134 -13.99 -13.99 -1.43
N LEU A 135 -14.06 -14.49 -0.19
CA LEU A 135 -13.31 -14.02 0.96
C LEU A 135 -11.82 -14.19 0.72
N LYS A 136 -11.30 -15.36 0.32
CA LYS A 136 -9.88 -15.55 -0.05
C LYS A 136 -9.43 -14.63 -1.18
N THR A 137 -10.33 -14.32 -2.13
CA THR A 137 -10.06 -13.40 -3.25
C THR A 137 -10.06 -11.95 -2.77
N ASN A 138 -10.94 -11.56 -1.85
CA ASN A 138 -10.93 -10.26 -1.19
C ASN A 138 -9.72 -10.11 -0.24
N PHE A 139 -9.31 -11.16 0.47
CA PHE A 139 -8.05 -11.26 1.23
C PHE A 139 -6.80 -11.21 0.31
N LYS A 140 -6.92 -11.60 -0.97
CA LYS A 140 -5.86 -11.49 -1.99
C LYS A 140 -5.87 -10.18 -2.75
N LYS A 141 -6.98 -9.43 -2.75
CA LYS A 141 -7.10 -8.17 -3.47
C LYS A 141 -6.29 -7.13 -2.72
N SER A 142 -5.05 -6.97 -3.15
CA SER A 142 -4.15 -5.93 -2.67
C SER A 142 -4.91 -4.60 -2.59
N LEU A 143 -4.97 -3.99 -1.41
CA LEU A 143 -5.49 -2.63 -1.18
C LEU A 143 -4.80 -1.58 -2.07
N THR A 144 -3.73 -1.96 -2.75
CA THR A 144 -2.94 -1.15 -3.66
C THR A 144 -2.87 -1.76 -5.07
N VAL A 145 -2.72 -0.94 -6.09
CA VAL A 145 -2.68 -1.36 -7.49
C VAL A 145 -1.24 -1.62 -7.93
N SER A 146 -1.01 -2.76 -8.60
CA SER A 146 0.29 -3.14 -9.18
C SER A 146 0.55 -2.51 -10.55
N ASP A 147 0.45 -1.19 -10.62
CA ASP A 147 0.65 -0.41 -11.83
C ASP A 147 1.53 0.82 -11.58
N VAL A 148 1.97 1.44 -12.68
CA VAL A 148 2.93 2.54 -12.68
C VAL A 148 2.21 3.86 -12.87
N PHE A 149 2.44 4.78 -11.93
CA PHE A 149 2.00 6.16 -12.03
C PHE A 149 3.20 6.98 -12.52
N ILE A 150 3.07 7.60 -13.68
CA ILE A 150 4.16 8.29 -14.37
C ILE A 150 3.90 9.78 -14.32
N ILE A 151 4.88 10.53 -13.81
CA ILE A 151 4.91 11.99 -13.84
C ILE A 151 6.11 12.39 -14.72
N GLU A 152 5.90 13.26 -15.68
CA GLU A 152 6.94 13.73 -16.60
C GLU A 152 7.03 15.26 -16.63
N SER A 153 8.24 15.79 -16.59
CA SER A 153 8.54 17.21 -16.84
C SER A 153 9.74 17.32 -17.77
N LEU A 154 9.69 18.27 -18.69
CA LEU A 154 10.71 18.51 -19.72
C LEU A 154 10.96 20.00 -19.86
N HIS A 155 12.10 20.42 -20.41
CA HIS A 155 12.29 21.83 -20.72
C HIS A 155 11.46 22.24 -21.95
N LYS A 156 11.08 23.53 -22.03
CA LYS A 156 10.33 24.08 -23.18
C LYS A 156 11.03 23.87 -24.54
N GLN A 157 12.36 23.74 -24.51
CA GLN A 157 13.19 23.52 -25.70
C GLN A 157 13.41 22.05 -26.05
N ASP A 158 12.92 21.11 -25.23
CA ASP A 158 13.02 19.69 -25.55
C ASP A 158 12.03 19.32 -26.66
N SER A 159 12.53 18.55 -27.63
CA SER A 159 11.68 18.01 -28.70
C SER A 159 10.77 16.90 -28.18
N GLU A 160 9.65 16.67 -28.88
CA GLU A 160 8.71 15.56 -28.57
C GLU A 160 9.38 14.17 -28.54
N ASP A 161 10.51 14.02 -29.22
CA ASP A 161 11.30 12.79 -29.18
C ASP A 161 11.95 12.50 -27.83
N LYS A 162 11.98 13.45 -26.90
CA LYS A 162 12.57 13.30 -25.57
C LYS A 162 11.58 12.94 -24.45
N TYR A 163 10.33 12.62 -24.78
CA TYR A 163 9.33 12.21 -23.79
C TYR A 163 9.51 10.72 -23.43
N ASP A 164 10.45 10.38 -22.53
CA ASP A 164 10.65 8.99 -22.09
C ASP A 164 9.47 8.47 -21.25
N GLY A 165 8.84 9.31 -20.45
CA GLY A 165 7.68 9.01 -19.64
C GLY A 165 6.45 8.66 -20.49
N LYS A 166 6.14 9.48 -21.51
CA LYS A 166 5.03 9.20 -22.45
C LYS A 166 5.27 7.93 -23.25
N LYS A 167 6.50 7.69 -23.69
CA LYS A 167 6.85 6.47 -24.42
C LYS A 167 6.82 5.24 -23.51
N LEU A 168 7.27 5.37 -22.25
CA LEU A 168 7.13 4.32 -21.23
C LEU A 168 5.66 3.99 -20.97
N TYR A 169 4.79 5.00 -20.81
CA TYR A 169 3.34 4.82 -20.68
C TYR A 169 2.79 3.97 -21.82
N THR A 170 3.16 4.29 -23.06
CA THR A 170 2.71 3.58 -24.26
C THR A 170 3.20 2.13 -24.26
N ALA A 171 4.47 1.89 -23.96
CA ALA A 171 5.03 0.54 -23.89
C ALA A 171 4.38 -0.32 -22.81
N LEU A 172 4.08 0.26 -21.64
CA LEU A 172 3.37 -0.43 -20.56
C LEU A 172 1.92 -0.75 -20.94
N LYS A 173 1.23 0.16 -21.62
CA LYS A 173 -0.11 -0.12 -22.17
C LYS A 173 -0.08 -1.30 -23.14
N LEU A 174 0.90 -1.35 -24.03
CA LEU A 174 1.09 -2.47 -24.95
C LEU A 174 1.40 -3.80 -24.25
N SER A 175 2.06 -3.77 -23.08
CA SER A 175 2.31 -4.97 -22.27
C SER A 175 1.13 -5.38 -21.37
N GLY A 176 -0.05 -4.78 -21.57
CA GLY A 176 -1.27 -5.10 -20.81
C GLY A 176 -1.34 -4.48 -19.42
N LYS A 177 -0.48 -3.50 -19.12
CA LYS A 177 -0.55 -2.71 -17.89
C LYS A 177 -1.50 -1.53 -18.02
N ASN A 178 -1.89 -0.97 -16.89
CA ASN A 178 -2.76 0.19 -16.80
C ASN A 178 -2.04 1.36 -16.14
N PRO A 179 -0.94 1.87 -16.73
CA PRO A 179 -0.27 3.03 -16.17
C PRO A 179 -1.16 4.27 -16.22
N LYS A 180 -0.88 5.22 -15.33
CA LYS A 180 -1.37 6.61 -15.41
C LYS A 180 -0.21 7.52 -15.81
N TYR A 181 -0.49 8.56 -16.58
CA TYR A 181 0.52 9.50 -17.06
C TYR A 181 0.04 10.93 -16.86
N PHE A 182 0.92 11.77 -16.32
CA PHE A 182 0.70 13.19 -16.12
C PHE A 182 1.96 13.95 -16.55
N GLN A 183 1.77 14.95 -17.39
CA GLN A 183 2.79 15.96 -17.67
C GLN A 183 2.60 17.13 -16.71
N ILE A 184 3.70 17.68 -16.20
CA ILE A 184 3.70 18.84 -15.31
C ILE A 184 4.79 19.85 -15.70
N GLU A 185 4.56 21.11 -15.38
CA GLU A 185 5.50 22.19 -15.69
C GLU A 185 6.18 22.77 -14.44
N ASN A 186 5.52 22.68 -13.28
CA ASN A 186 5.93 23.36 -12.05
C ASN A 186 5.57 22.55 -10.78
N GLN A 187 6.05 23.03 -9.62
CA GLN A 187 5.93 22.45 -8.29
C GLN A 187 4.48 22.41 -7.82
N PHE A 188 3.66 23.40 -8.20
CA PHE A 188 2.25 23.42 -7.85
C PHE A 188 1.52 22.25 -8.50
N GLU A 189 1.70 22.05 -9.80
CA GLU A 189 1.14 20.91 -10.53
C GLU A 189 1.68 19.58 -10.00
N LEU A 190 2.98 19.49 -9.70
CA LEU A 190 3.57 18.32 -9.07
C LEU A 190 2.85 17.95 -7.77
N LYS A 191 2.58 18.92 -6.90
CA LYS A 191 1.85 18.69 -5.63
C LYS A 191 0.44 18.17 -5.89
N GLU A 192 -0.30 18.75 -6.83
CA GLU A 192 -1.66 18.29 -7.13
C GLU A 192 -1.65 16.87 -7.73
N VAL A 193 -0.74 16.58 -8.65
CA VAL A 193 -0.60 15.24 -9.23
C VAL A 193 -0.16 14.20 -8.18
N LEU A 194 0.66 14.57 -7.20
CA LEU A 194 1.03 13.68 -6.09
C LEU A 194 -0.15 13.33 -5.18
N LYS A 195 -1.13 14.23 -5.00
CA LYS A 195 -2.39 13.91 -4.31
C LYS A 195 -3.18 12.85 -5.09
N ILE A 196 -3.29 13.03 -6.41
CA ILE A 196 -3.93 12.05 -7.30
C ILE A 196 -3.21 10.69 -7.22
N PHE A 197 -1.87 10.70 -7.16
CA PHE A 197 -1.08 9.48 -6.98
C PHE A 197 -1.45 8.77 -5.66
N LYS A 198 -1.47 9.50 -4.54
CA LYS A 198 -1.86 8.95 -3.23
C LYS A 198 -3.24 8.31 -3.26
N GLU A 199 -4.22 8.98 -3.85
CA GLU A 199 -5.61 8.49 -3.95
C GLU A 199 -5.75 7.31 -4.91
N SER A 200 -4.89 7.21 -5.93
CA SER A 200 -4.93 6.13 -6.92
C SER A 200 -4.63 4.74 -6.34
N LYS A 201 -3.96 4.69 -5.17
CA LYS A 201 -3.43 3.48 -4.55
C LYS A 201 -2.38 2.75 -5.41
N TYR A 202 -1.79 3.37 -6.42
CA TYR A 202 -0.75 2.77 -7.28
C TYR A 202 0.55 2.60 -6.49
N ARG A 203 1.21 1.44 -6.61
CA ARG A 203 2.42 1.17 -5.82
C ARG A 203 3.70 1.80 -6.35
N PHE A 204 3.75 2.06 -7.65
CA PHE A 204 4.97 2.43 -8.34
C PHE A 204 4.83 3.85 -8.86
N LEU A 205 5.64 4.77 -8.33
CA LEU A 205 5.75 6.12 -8.84
C LEU A 205 7.00 6.22 -9.71
N HIS A 206 6.83 6.62 -10.96
CA HIS A 206 7.90 6.92 -11.88
C HIS A 206 7.92 8.43 -12.13
N ILE A 207 9.07 9.07 -11.91
CA ILE A 207 9.26 10.49 -12.20
C ILE A 207 10.32 10.61 -13.28
N SER A 208 9.92 11.16 -14.41
CA SER A 208 10.83 11.59 -15.47
C SER A 208 11.01 13.10 -15.44
N CYS A 209 12.27 13.52 -15.38
CA CYS A 209 12.65 14.92 -15.43
C CYS A 209 14.15 15.04 -15.71
N HIS A 210 14.60 16.26 -15.99
CA HIS A 210 16.01 16.59 -15.94
C HIS A 210 16.44 16.75 -14.48
N ALA A 211 17.70 16.43 -14.21
CA ALA A 211 18.28 16.61 -12.90
C ALA A 211 19.79 16.76 -13.00
N SER A 212 20.34 17.32 -11.93
CA SER A 212 21.77 17.38 -11.67
C SER A 212 22.07 16.71 -10.33
N LYS A 213 23.32 16.82 -9.87
CA LYS A 213 23.78 16.23 -8.60
C LYS A 213 22.92 16.61 -7.39
N ASN A 214 22.30 17.79 -7.36
CA ASN A 214 21.54 18.30 -6.21
C ASN A 214 20.22 19.01 -6.56
N THR A 215 19.84 19.03 -7.83
CA THR A 215 18.61 19.69 -8.30
C THR A 215 17.76 18.78 -9.15
N ILE A 216 16.45 19.01 -9.09
CA ILE A 216 15.44 18.53 -10.03
C ILE A 216 15.06 19.71 -10.89
N GLU A 217 14.99 19.51 -12.20
CA GLU A 217 14.63 20.55 -13.15
C GLU A 217 13.24 20.23 -13.71
N LEU A 218 12.28 21.08 -13.37
CA LEU A 218 10.96 21.11 -13.99
C LEU A 218 10.99 22.06 -15.18
N THR A 219 9.89 22.13 -15.93
CA THR A 219 9.78 22.98 -17.12
C THR A 219 10.02 24.46 -16.81
N ASP A 220 9.42 24.95 -15.74
CA ASP A 220 9.41 26.38 -15.38
C ASP A 220 10.32 26.72 -14.20
N GLU A 221 10.88 25.72 -13.51
CA GLU A 221 11.67 25.96 -12.31
C GLU A 221 12.67 24.85 -11.99
N VAL A 222 13.61 25.18 -11.09
CA VAL A 222 14.60 24.25 -10.58
C VAL A 222 14.40 24.12 -9.07
N LEU A 223 14.24 22.89 -8.60
CA LEU A 223 14.06 22.56 -7.20
C LEU A 223 15.33 21.96 -6.63
N PHE A 224 15.77 22.45 -5.48
CA PHE A 224 16.76 21.71 -4.70
C PHE A 224 16.16 20.41 -4.20
N TYR A 225 16.99 19.38 -4.15
CA TYR A 225 16.56 18.05 -3.75
C TYR A 225 15.85 18.01 -2.38
N LYS A 226 16.27 18.84 -1.42
CA LYS A 226 15.61 18.94 -0.11
C LYS A 226 14.16 19.42 -0.21
N ASP A 227 13.89 20.39 -1.08
CA ASP A 227 12.54 20.92 -1.27
C ASP A 227 11.69 19.97 -2.12
N PHE A 228 12.32 19.25 -3.05
CA PHE A 228 11.69 18.15 -3.77
C PHE A 228 11.27 17.01 -2.83
N SER A 229 12.11 16.61 -1.87
CA SER A 229 11.80 15.55 -0.88
C SER A 229 10.55 15.87 -0.05
N LYS A 230 10.40 17.13 0.37
CA LYS A 230 9.24 17.61 1.15
C LYS A 230 7.92 17.54 0.38
N LEU A 231 7.96 17.54 -0.96
CA LEU A 231 6.74 17.39 -1.77
C LEU A 231 6.04 16.06 -1.53
N PHE A 232 6.77 15.06 -1.05
CA PHE A 232 6.25 13.73 -0.79
C PHE A 232 5.74 13.54 0.65
N ASP A 233 5.76 14.58 1.48
CA ASP A 233 5.29 14.51 2.87
C ASP A 233 3.82 14.05 2.91
N GLY A 234 3.60 12.91 3.56
CA GLY A 234 2.28 12.29 3.65
C GLY A 234 1.76 11.67 2.34
N ILE A 235 2.57 11.59 1.28
CA ILE A 235 2.24 10.95 0.00
C ILE A 235 2.56 9.45 0.05
N PHE A 236 3.70 9.07 0.63
CA PHE A 236 4.12 7.67 0.61
C PHE A 236 3.40 6.79 1.63
N ASN A 237 2.99 5.59 1.18
CA ASN A 237 2.54 4.49 2.03
C ASN A 237 2.82 3.15 1.32
N GLN A 238 3.98 2.55 1.62
CA GLN A 238 4.49 1.33 0.97
C GLN A 238 4.76 1.47 -0.54
N HIS A 239 5.19 2.66 -0.97
CA HIS A 239 5.49 2.95 -2.37
C HIS A 239 6.93 2.59 -2.75
N ARG A 240 7.16 2.42 -4.06
CA ARG A 240 8.51 2.40 -4.65
C ARG A 240 8.61 3.55 -5.64
N LEU A 241 9.69 4.31 -5.54
CA LEU A 241 9.99 5.43 -6.41
C LEU A 241 11.05 5.05 -7.43
N PHE A 242 10.80 5.41 -8.68
CA PHE A 242 11.71 5.23 -9.80
C PHE A 242 11.91 6.61 -10.42
N ILE A 243 13.15 7.02 -10.62
CA ILE A 243 13.45 8.36 -11.12
C ILE A 243 14.32 8.23 -12.36
N SER A 244 13.80 8.62 -13.53
CA SER A 244 14.56 8.64 -14.79
C SER A 244 15.34 9.93 -15.01
N ALA A 245 15.84 10.53 -13.93
CA ALA A 245 16.60 11.77 -13.98
C ALA A 245 18.09 11.54 -13.69
N CYS A 246 18.96 12.27 -14.40
CA CYS A 246 20.41 12.08 -14.32
C CYS A 246 20.96 12.35 -12.91
N GLU A 247 21.98 11.58 -12.52
CA GLU A 247 22.83 11.83 -11.34
C GLU A 247 22.15 11.82 -9.95
N LEU A 248 20.83 11.60 -9.85
CA LEU A 248 20.10 11.48 -8.59
C LEU A 248 20.34 10.17 -7.83
N GLY A 249 21.04 9.22 -8.45
CA GLY A 249 21.54 8.01 -7.81
C GLY A 249 22.66 8.24 -6.79
N ASN A 250 22.91 9.49 -6.40
CA ASN A 250 23.82 9.85 -5.33
C ASN A 250 23.32 9.29 -3.98
N GLU A 251 24.24 8.71 -3.20
CA GLU A 251 23.94 8.10 -1.91
C GLU A 251 23.34 9.08 -0.90
N GLU A 252 23.85 10.30 -0.83
CA GLU A 252 23.36 11.34 0.09
C GLU A 252 21.91 11.70 -0.22
N VAL A 253 21.63 11.97 -1.50
CA VAL A 253 20.30 12.27 -2.03
C VAL A 253 19.33 11.14 -1.71
N MET A 254 19.62 9.92 -2.17
CA MET A 254 18.70 8.80 -2.02
C MET A 254 18.51 8.37 -0.55
N THR A 255 19.57 8.41 0.26
CA THR A 255 19.47 8.05 1.67
C THR A 255 18.69 9.10 2.44
N THR A 256 18.86 10.38 2.12
CA THR A 256 18.04 11.45 2.70
C THR A 256 16.57 11.26 2.33
N LEU A 257 16.25 10.93 1.07
CA LEU A 257 14.86 10.67 0.63
C LEU A 257 14.22 9.56 1.44
N MET A 258 14.96 8.48 1.58
CA MET A 258 14.50 7.30 2.30
C MET A 258 14.35 7.58 3.80
N LYS A 259 15.17 8.45 4.39
CA LYS A 259 15.07 8.87 5.79
C LYS A 259 13.89 9.78 6.04
N ASP A 260 13.66 10.78 5.19
CA ASP A 260 12.52 11.69 5.28
C ASP A 260 11.19 10.92 5.22
N HIS A 261 11.18 9.78 4.52
CA HIS A 261 10.00 8.93 4.31
C HIS A 261 10.16 7.51 4.89
N LEU A 262 10.86 7.39 6.01
CA LEU A 262 11.21 6.11 6.63
C LEU A 262 9.98 5.22 6.88
N GLY A 263 10.09 3.94 6.53
CA GLY A 263 8.99 2.96 6.67
C GLY A 263 7.87 3.10 5.63
N LYS A 264 7.75 4.24 4.97
CA LYS A 264 6.71 4.53 3.97
C LYS A 264 7.20 4.37 2.54
N LEU A 265 8.47 4.64 2.28
CA LEU A 265 9.13 4.44 1.00
C LEU A 265 9.99 3.17 1.04
N HIS A 266 9.65 2.15 0.25
CA HIS A 266 10.34 0.86 0.27
C HIS A 266 11.63 0.85 -0.53
N SER A 267 11.67 1.59 -1.63
CA SER A 267 12.85 1.68 -2.46
C SER A 267 12.83 2.89 -3.37
N VAL A 268 14.03 3.37 -3.68
CA VAL A 268 14.28 4.36 -4.73
C VAL A 268 15.27 3.76 -5.72
N ILE A 269 15.01 3.92 -7.02
CA ILE A 269 15.95 3.57 -8.09
C ILE A 269 16.19 4.81 -8.94
N ALA A 270 17.45 5.14 -9.18
CA ALA A 270 17.84 6.29 -10.00
C ALA A 270 19.21 6.08 -10.68
N PRO A 271 19.46 6.70 -11.85
CA PRO A 271 20.78 6.77 -12.48
C PRO A 271 21.80 7.48 -11.59
N LYS A 272 22.98 6.87 -11.41
CA LYS A 272 24.10 7.50 -10.69
C LYS A 272 24.96 8.39 -11.59
N THR A 273 24.93 8.13 -12.89
CA THR A 273 25.68 8.89 -13.89
C THR A 273 24.73 9.63 -14.81
N LYS A 274 25.27 10.59 -15.57
CA LYS A 274 24.57 11.09 -16.76
C LYS A 274 24.25 9.91 -17.66
N ILE A 275 23.04 9.93 -18.21
CA ILE A 275 22.52 8.89 -19.09
C ILE A 275 21.98 9.58 -20.34
N SER A 276 22.30 9.06 -21.52
CA SER A 276 21.69 9.57 -22.74
C SER A 276 20.21 9.19 -22.76
N PHE A 277 19.39 10.01 -23.41
CA PHE A 277 17.97 9.76 -23.55
C PHE A 277 17.67 8.32 -24.04
N ASN A 278 18.36 7.87 -25.10
CA ASN A 278 18.16 6.54 -25.67
C ASN A 278 18.47 5.43 -24.65
N HIS A 279 19.53 5.56 -23.86
CA HIS A 279 19.86 4.56 -22.84
C HIS A 279 18.86 4.57 -21.68
N ALA A 280 18.40 5.75 -21.24
CA ALA A 280 17.40 5.86 -20.18
C ALA A 280 16.09 5.22 -20.63
N TYR A 281 15.63 5.57 -21.83
CA TYR A 281 14.44 5.04 -22.45
C TYR A 281 14.49 3.50 -22.57
N SER A 282 15.55 2.97 -23.19
CA SER A 282 15.75 1.52 -23.33
C SER A 282 15.80 0.82 -21.97
N PHE A 283 16.48 1.41 -20.99
CA PHE A 283 16.58 0.83 -19.66
C PHE A 283 15.22 0.74 -18.97
N TRP A 284 14.46 1.84 -18.89
CA TRP A 284 13.22 1.88 -18.11
C TRP A 284 12.12 1.00 -18.69
N ILE A 285 11.94 1.01 -20.01
CA ILE A 285 10.99 0.10 -20.66
C ILE A 285 11.35 -1.35 -20.37
N THR A 286 12.59 -1.73 -20.65
CA THR A 286 13.01 -3.13 -20.51
C THR A 286 12.98 -3.55 -19.04
N PHE A 287 13.31 -2.64 -18.12
CA PHE A 287 13.18 -2.85 -16.68
C PHE A 287 11.75 -3.19 -16.28
N TYR A 288 10.76 -2.38 -16.67
CA TYR A 288 9.39 -2.63 -16.26
C TYR A 288 8.79 -3.86 -16.94
N ILE A 289 9.10 -4.11 -18.21
CA ILE A 289 8.65 -5.33 -18.89
C ILE A 289 9.22 -6.55 -18.15
N ALA A 290 10.54 -6.60 -17.94
CA ALA A 290 11.20 -7.73 -17.30
C ALA A 290 10.75 -7.96 -15.84
N ILE A 291 10.50 -6.88 -15.07
CA ILE A 291 10.07 -7.02 -13.68
C ILE A 291 8.62 -7.53 -13.61
N PHE A 292 7.74 -7.08 -14.50
CA PHE A 292 6.34 -7.51 -14.52
C PHE A 292 6.13 -8.89 -15.15
N GLU A 293 6.98 -9.30 -16.09
CA GLU A 293 7.00 -10.69 -16.58
C GLU A 293 7.36 -11.68 -15.46
N LYS A 294 8.31 -11.33 -14.59
CA LYS A 294 8.65 -12.18 -13.44
C LYS A 294 7.50 -12.30 -12.45
N ASN A 295 6.83 -11.19 -12.17
CA ASN A 295 5.66 -11.17 -11.30
C ASN A 295 4.84 -9.90 -11.54
N GLN A 296 3.60 -10.07 -11.99
CA GLN A 296 2.73 -8.95 -12.33
C GLN A 296 2.27 -8.15 -11.11
N THR A 297 2.32 -8.73 -9.90
CA THR A 297 1.75 -8.19 -8.66
C THR A 297 2.78 -7.90 -7.57
N ILE A 298 4.03 -8.35 -7.65
CA ILE A 298 5.01 -8.13 -6.58
C ILE A 298 6.38 -7.82 -7.17
N ILE A 299 6.88 -6.62 -6.87
CA ILE A 299 8.27 -6.22 -7.14
C ILE A 299 9.06 -6.33 -5.82
N THR A 300 10.13 -7.13 -5.81
CA THR A 300 11.02 -7.31 -4.64
C THR A 300 12.39 -6.67 -4.87
N SER A 301 13.09 -6.31 -3.79
CA SER A 301 14.47 -5.79 -3.89
C SER A 301 15.43 -6.77 -4.56
N LYS A 302 15.25 -8.09 -4.33
CA LYS A 302 16.03 -9.14 -4.98
C LYS A 302 15.82 -9.17 -6.48
N SER A 303 14.56 -9.09 -6.94
CA SER A 303 14.24 -9.10 -8.37
C SER A 303 14.72 -7.83 -9.07
N MET A 304 14.55 -6.65 -8.43
CA MET A 304 15.08 -5.39 -8.97
C MET A 304 16.59 -5.43 -9.12
N LYS A 305 17.32 -5.83 -8.07
CA LYS A 305 18.79 -5.95 -8.10
C LYS A 305 19.25 -6.86 -9.23
N ALA A 306 18.64 -8.05 -9.37
CA ALA A 306 19.02 -9.00 -10.41
C ALA A 306 18.79 -8.45 -11.84
N ILE A 307 17.68 -7.74 -12.06
CA ILE A 307 17.38 -7.13 -13.36
C ILE A 307 18.35 -5.98 -13.67
N ILE A 308 18.58 -5.09 -12.70
CA ILE A 308 19.51 -3.96 -12.87
C ILE A 308 20.93 -4.47 -13.18
N GLN A 309 21.41 -5.49 -12.45
CA GLN A 309 22.72 -6.12 -12.68
C GLN A 309 22.86 -6.74 -14.07
N ASN A 310 21.77 -7.18 -14.69
CA ASN A 310 21.82 -7.69 -16.05
C ASN A 310 21.87 -6.55 -17.07
N PHE A 311 21.11 -5.47 -16.85
CA PHE A 311 21.10 -4.36 -17.79
C PHE A 311 22.33 -3.46 -17.73
N THR A 312 22.97 -3.31 -16.56
CA THR A 312 24.23 -2.55 -16.44
C THR A 312 25.42 -3.26 -17.10
N LYS A 313 25.25 -4.50 -17.55
CA LYS A 313 26.21 -5.23 -18.41
C LYS A 313 25.99 -5.00 -19.91
N LEU A 314 24.81 -4.54 -20.29
CA LEU A 314 24.41 -4.37 -21.70
C LEU A 314 24.36 -2.91 -22.11
N LEU A 315 24.09 -2.03 -21.16
CA LEU A 315 23.92 -0.61 -21.37
C LEU A 315 24.97 0.15 -20.55
N PRO A 316 25.53 1.24 -21.09
CA PRO A 316 26.58 2.00 -20.41
C PRO A 316 26.00 2.93 -19.33
N LEU A 317 25.37 2.32 -18.32
CA LEU A 317 24.66 3.01 -17.25
C LEU A 317 25.03 2.42 -15.89
N SER A 318 25.13 3.32 -14.90
CA SER A 318 25.23 2.95 -13.49
C SER A 318 23.93 3.33 -12.79
N ILE A 319 23.33 2.38 -12.08
CA ILE A 319 22.05 2.56 -11.40
C ILE A 319 22.26 2.35 -9.92
N ALA A 320 21.70 3.26 -9.13
CA ALA A 320 21.63 3.12 -7.69
C ALA A 320 20.26 2.57 -7.26
N LEU A 321 20.27 1.77 -6.21
CA LEU A 321 19.10 1.20 -5.57
C LEU A 321 19.24 1.41 -4.06
N SER A 322 18.35 2.22 -3.49
CA SER A 322 18.17 2.32 -2.04
C SER A 322 16.95 1.50 -1.64
N THR A 323 17.06 0.74 -0.55
CA THR A 323 15.95 -0.08 -0.05
C THR A 323 15.83 0.03 1.46
N TYR A 324 14.59 0.09 1.95
CA TYR A 324 14.30 0.00 3.37
C TYR A 324 14.08 -1.46 3.77
N SER A 325 14.77 -1.90 4.83
CA SER A 325 14.58 -3.21 5.46
C SER A 325 13.73 -3.04 6.72
N PRO A 326 12.46 -3.47 6.73
CA PRO A 326 11.60 -3.35 7.91
C PRO A 326 12.15 -4.09 9.14
N LYS A 327 12.78 -5.26 8.92
CA LYS A 327 13.31 -6.11 10.00
C LYS A 327 14.45 -5.45 10.78
N SER A 328 15.34 -4.77 10.07
CA SER A 328 16.50 -4.11 10.68
C SER A 328 16.32 -2.59 10.83
N ARG A 329 15.20 -2.05 10.33
CA ARG A 329 14.91 -0.61 10.23
C ARG A 329 16.05 0.20 9.59
N GLN A 330 16.81 -0.44 8.70
CA GLN A 330 17.96 0.15 8.04
C GLN A 330 17.69 0.43 6.57
N ILE A 331 18.33 1.49 6.07
CA ILE A 331 18.39 1.81 4.65
C ILE A 331 19.66 1.19 4.08
N ASN A 332 19.51 0.40 3.02
CA ASN A 332 20.62 -0.19 2.29
C ASN A 332 20.74 0.53 0.94
N TYR A 333 21.81 1.30 0.77
CA TYR A 333 22.20 1.86 -0.52
C TYR A 333 23.09 0.87 -1.27
N LEU A 334 22.82 0.67 -2.56
CA LEU A 334 23.65 -0.12 -3.45
C LEU A 334 23.82 0.62 -4.77
N CYS A 335 25.07 0.87 -5.14
CA CYS A 335 25.41 1.30 -6.49
C CYS A 335 25.78 0.08 -7.35
N ILE A 336 25.10 -0.10 -8.47
CA ILE A 336 25.42 -1.13 -9.47
C ILE A 336 26.12 -0.42 -10.64
N PRO A 337 27.45 -0.53 -10.76
CA PRO A 337 28.19 0.18 -11.79
C PRO A 337 27.95 -0.44 -13.17
N HIS A 338 28.21 0.36 -14.21
CA HIS A 338 28.40 -0.16 -15.57
C HIS A 338 29.59 -1.12 -15.55
N ASP A 339 29.34 -2.37 -15.96
CA ASP A 339 30.37 -3.39 -16.11
C ASP A 339 31.18 -3.15 -17.39
N LYS A 340 32.33 -2.47 -17.26
CA LYS A 340 33.24 -2.19 -18.39
C LYS A 340 33.96 -3.43 -18.93
N SER A 341 33.76 -4.61 -18.33
CA SER A 341 34.49 -5.83 -18.69
C SER A 341 33.95 -6.56 -19.91
N LYS A 342 32.82 -6.12 -20.48
CA LYS A 342 32.26 -6.68 -21.72
C LYS A 342 31.89 -5.55 -22.70
N PRO A 343 32.33 -5.68 -23.98
CA PRO A 343 32.18 -4.65 -25.00
C PRO A 343 30.74 -4.40 -25.42
#